data_AF-A0A2J6IB96-F1
#
_entry.id   AF-A0A2J6IB96-F1
#
_cell.length_a   1.000
_cell.length_b   1.000
_cell.length_c   1.000
_cell.angle_alpha   90.00
_cell.angle_beta   90.00
_cell.angle_gamma   90.00
#
_symmetry.space_group_name_H-M   'P 1'
#
loop_
_entity.id
_entity.type
_entity.pdbx_description
1 polymer ?
#
loop_
_entity_poly.entity_id
_entity_poly.type
_entity_poly.pdbx_seq_one_letter_code
_entity_poly.pdbx_strand_id
1 'polypeptide(L)' 'MAQLPIDDSDKFCKWLLEEYNFNNETVMLAPATGFYSSSGRGKDEVRISYVLKVEDLKSSVKVLEEALKVYPGRK' A
#
# COMPACT_ATOMS: atom_id res chain seq x y z
N MET A 1 9.20 8.67 -0.34
CA MET A 1 8.23 7.63 -0.73
C MET A 1 8.83 6.27 -0.38
N ALA A 2 7.99 5.26 -0.17
CA ALA A 2 8.44 3.88 0.02
C ALA A 2 8.15 3.10 -1.26
N GLN A 3 9.15 2.39 -1.80
CA GLN A 3 8.99 1.51 -2.95
C GLN A 3 8.54 0.12 -2.48
N LEU A 4 7.52 -0.44 -3.12
CA LEU A 4 6.94 -1.75 -2.82
C LEU A 4 7.15 -2.70 -4.02
N PRO A 5 7.21 -4.02 -3.79
CA PRO A 5 7.36 -5.02 -4.86
C PRO A 5 6.03 -5.24 -5.61
N ILE A 6 5.53 -4.21 -6.29
CA ILE A 6 4.23 -4.22 -6.97
C ILE A 6 4.33 -3.71 -8.42
N ASP A 7 3.32 -4.04 -9.22
CA ASP A 7 3.21 -3.58 -10.61
C ASP A 7 2.79 -2.12 -10.72
N ASP A 8 1.80 -1.73 -9.91
CA ASP A 8 1.13 -0.44 -9.97
C ASP A 8 0.53 -0.05 -8.60
N SER A 9 0.92 1.12 -8.08
CA SER A 9 0.52 1.63 -6.76
C SER A 9 -0.94 1.99 -6.67
N ASP A 10 -1.54 2.48 -7.76
CA ASP A 10 -2.96 2.85 -7.81
C ASP A 10 -3.83 1.59 -7.73
N LYS A 11 -3.46 0.55 -8.50
CA LYS A 11 -4.14 -0.75 -8.45
C LYS A 11 -4.00 -1.41 -7.09
N PHE A 12 -2.80 -1.41 -6.52
CA PHE A 12 -2.55 -2.02 -5.22
C PHE A 12 -3.36 -1.33 -4.11
N CYS A 13 -3.38 0.02 -4.08
CA CYS A 13 -4.15 0.77 -3.09
C CYS A 13 -5.66 0.53 -3.24
N LYS A 14 -6.17 0.43 -4.46
CA LYS A 14 -7.58 0.09 -4.71
C LYS A 14 -7.91 -1.33 -4.25
N TRP A 15 -7.10 -2.31 -4.64
CA TRP A 15 -7.27 -3.72 -4.29
C TRP A 15 -7.28 -3.94 -2.77
N LEU A 16 -6.41 -3.24 -2.03
CA LEU A 16 -6.39 -3.28 -0.56
C LEU A 16 -7.75 -2.93 0.06
N LEU A 17 -8.49 -1.99 -0.52
CA LEU A 17 -9.76 -1.50 0.02
C LEU A 17 -10.97 -2.29 -0.48
N GLU A 18 -10.92 -2.83 -1.70
CA GLU A 18 -12.07 -3.49 -2.33
C GLU A 18 -12.06 -5.01 -2.17
N GLU A 19 -10.89 -5.63 -2.16
CA GLU A 19 -10.75 -7.09 -2.34
C GLU A 19 -9.95 -7.79 -1.25
N TYR A 20 -9.22 -7.03 -0.42
CA TYR A 20 -8.34 -7.60 0.60
C TYR A 20 -8.81 -7.32 2.01
N ASN A 21 -8.77 -8.34 2.86
CA ASN A 21 -8.77 -8.18 4.30
C ASN A 21 -7.83 -9.21 4.95
N PHE A 22 -7.26 -8.84 6.09
CA PHE A 22 -6.53 -9.73 6.97
C PHE A 22 -7.12 -9.60 8.36
N ASN A 23 -7.69 -10.68 8.91
CA ASN A 23 -8.37 -10.66 10.21
C ASN A 23 -9.42 -9.55 10.35
N ASN A 24 -10.22 -9.30 9.31
CA ASN A 24 -11.21 -8.23 9.27
C ASN A 24 -10.63 -6.80 9.32
N GLU A 25 -9.35 -6.65 9.00
CA GLU A 25 -8.66 -5.36 8.88
C GLU A 25 -8.08 -5.17 7.47
N THR A 26 -7.91 -3.92 7.07
CA THR A 26 -7.15 -3.52 5.88
C THR A 26 -6.43 -2.20 6.14
N VAL A 27 -5.55 -1.77 5.23
CA VAL A 27 -4.82 -0.50 5.32
C VAL A 27 -5.06 0.36 4.10
N MET A 28 -5.22 1.67 4.33
CA MET A 28 -5.28 2.67 3.28
C MET A 28 -3.90 3.31 3.09
N LEU A 29 -3.45 3.36 1.84
CA LEU A 29 -2.20 3.99 1.43
C LEU A 29 -2.48 5.09 0.40
N ALA A 30 -1.55 6.04 0.26
CA ALA A 30 -1.60 7.04 -0.80
C ALA A 30 -0.64 6.64 -1.94
N PRO A 31 -1.15 6.38 -3.17
CA PRO A 31 -0.33 6.12 -4.34
C PRO A 31 0.63 7.28 -4.63
N ALA A 32 1.88 7.00 -4.98
CA ALA A 32 2.86 8.05 -5.25
C ALA A 32 2.68 8.71 -6.63
N THR A 33 1.98 8.07 -7.56
CA THR A 33 1.70 8.58 -8.92
C THR A 33 1.05 9.97 -8.89
N GLY A 34 0.17 10.25 -7.93
CA GLY A 34 -0.45 11.56 -7.73
C GLY A 34 0.49 12.67 -7.24
N PHE A 35 1.72 12.35 -6.86
CA PHE A 35 2.71 13.31 -6.34
C PHE A 35 3.76 13.72 -7.38
N TYR A 36 3.80 13.07 -8.53
CA TYR A 36 4.74 13.38 -9.61
C TYR A 36 4.03 14.07 -10.78
N SER A 37 4.62 15.15 -11.30
CA SER A 37 4.18 15.76 -12.55
C SER A 37 4.68 15.00 -13.79
N SER A 38 5.73 14.20 -13.63
CA SER A 38 6.33 13.40 -14.69
C SER A 38 5.59 12.08 -14.87
N SER A 39 5.10 11.83 -16.09
CA SER A 39 4.39 10.60 -16.43
C SER A 39 5.23 9.36 -16.14
N GLY A 40 4.60 8.33 -15.56
CA GLY A 40 5.19 7.03 -15.28
C GLY A 40 6.04 6.93 -14.00
N ARG A 41 6.26 8.03 -13.26
CA ARG A 41 6.95 7.98 -11.96
C ARG A 41 6.00 7.58 -10.82
N GLY A 42 6.57 6.97 -9.79
CA GLY A 42 5.82 6.56 -8.59
C GLY A 42 4.94 5.33 -8.77
N LYS A 43 5.09 4.58 -9.88
CA LYS A 43 4.24 3.41 -10.18
C LYS A 43 4.33 2.28 -9.16
N ASP A 44 5.44 2.12 -8.47
CA ASP A 44 5.64 1.10 -7.44
C ASP A 44 5.93 1.74 -6.09
N GLU A 45 5.57 3.02 -5.92
CA GLU A 45 5.85 3.80 -4.73
C GLU A 45 4.54 4.21 -4.04
N VAL A 46 4.59 4.29 -2.71
CA VAL A 46 3.48 4.79 -1.88
C VAL A 46 3.99 5.77 -0.82
N ARG A 47 3.07 6.56 -0.28
CA ARG A 47 3.32 7.42 0.88
C ARG A 47 2.61 6.87 2.12
N ILE A 48 3.37 6.78 3.22
CA ILE A 48 2.89 6.30 4.52
C ILE A 48 2.98 7.45 5.52
N SER A 49 1.89 7.69 6.26
CA SER A 49 1.81 8.69 7.32
C SER A 49 1.84 8.02 8.69
N TYR A 50 2.81 8.40 9.53
CA TYR A 50 2.94 7.89 10.90
C TYR A 50 2.08 8.71 11.88
N VAL A 51 0.76 8.56 11.79
CA VAL A 51 -0.23 9.37 12.54
C VAL A 51 -1.10 8.56 13.49
N LEU A 52 -0.83 7.27 13.63
CA LEU A 52 -1.53 6.36 14.54
C LEU A 52 -0.70 6.10 15.80
N LYS A 53 -1.32 5.48 16.81
CA LYS A 53 -0.59 4.95 17.98
C LYS A 53 0.38 3.86 17.52
N VAL A 54 1.44 3.64 18.29
CA VAL A 54 2.49 2.65 17.96
C VAL A 54 1.91 1.26 17.71
N GLU A 55 0.89 0.89 18.49
CA GLU A 55 0.28 -0.44 18.42
C GLU A 55 -0.55 -0.60 17.14
N ASP A 56 -1.33 0.42 16.78
CA ASP A 56 -2.08 0.46 15.53
C ASP A 56 -1.15 0.48 14.31
N LEU A 57 0.00 1.15 14.41
CA LEU A 57 1.04 1.14 13.38
C LEU A 57 1.62 -0.26 13.17
N LYS A 58 1.92 -0.98 14.26
CA LYS A 58 2.43 -2.37 14.18
C LYS A 58 1.43 -3.28 13.50
N SER A 59 0.14 -3.19 13.87
CA SER A 59 -0.92 -3.96 13.22
C SER A 59 -1.05 -3.60 11.74
N SER A 60 -1.06 -2.31 11.39
CA SER A 60 -1.13 -1.83 10.00
C SER A 60 0.03 -2.35 9.15
N VAL A 61 1.27 -2.33 9.69
CA VAL A 61 2.44 -2.87 9.00
C VAL A 61 2.31 -4.39 8.82
N LYS A 62 1.73 -5.11 9.79
CA LYS A 62 1.49 -6.55 9.67
C LYS A 62 0.47 -6.86 8.58
N VAL A 63 -0.64 -6.14 8.53
CA VAL A 63 -1.63 -6.25 7.45
C VAL A 63 -0.98 -5.99 6.09
N LEU A 64 -0.16 -4.94 5.97
CA LEU A 64 0.57 -4.64 4.73
C LEU A 64 1.56 -5.75 4.33
N GLU A 65 2.29 -6.32 5.30
CA GLU A 65 3.22 -7.42 5.08
C GLU A 65 2.51 -8.64 4.47
N GLU A 66 1.35 -9.02 5.04
CA GLU A 66 0.55 -10.14 4.53
C GLU A 66 -0.10 -9.81 3.18
N ALA A 67 -0.54 -8.58 2.96
CA ALA A 67 -1.11 -8.13 1.69
C ALA A 67 -0.11 -8.30 0.53
N LEU A 68 1.13 -7.87 0.76
CA LEU A 68 2.22 -7.99 -0.22
C LEU A 68 2.55 -9.44 -0.56
N LYS A 69 2.24 -10.42 0.30
CA LYS A 69 2.48 -11.84 0.01
C LYS A 69 1.53 -12.40 -1.03
N VAL A 70 0.28 -11.93 -1.03
CA VAL A 70 -0.80 -12.52 -1.83
C VAL A 70 -1.30 -11.61 -2.95
N TYR A 71 -0.83 -10.36 -3.03
CA TYR A 71 -1.21 -9.45 -4.09
C TYR A 71 -0.89 -10.02 -5.48
N PRO A 72 -1.87 -10.16 -6.39
CA PRO A 72 -1.65 -10.78 -7.70
C PRO A 72 -0.66 -10.03 -8.60
N GLY A 73 -0.51 -8.72 -8.42
CA GLY A 73 0.42 -7.88 -9.17
C GLY A 73 1.80 -7.74 -8.53
N ARG A 74 2.18 -8.62 -7.59
CA ARG A 74 3.49 -8.57 -6.93
C ARG A 74 4.61 -8.90 -7.93
N LYS A 75 5.73 -8.18 -7.83
CA LYS A 75 6.98 -8.45 -8.57
C LYS A 75 8.03 -9.14 -7.70
#